data_AF-A0A2P6NB12-F1
#
_entry.id   AF-A0A2P6NB12-F1
#
_cell.length_a   1.000
_cell.length_b   1.000
_cell.length_c   1.000
_cell.angle_alpha   90.00
_cell.angle_beta   90.00
_cell.angle_gamma   90.00
#
_symmetry.space_group_name_H-M   'P 1'
#
loop_
_entity.id
_entity.type
_entity.pdbx_description
1 polymer ?
#
loop_
_entity_poly.entity_id
_entity_poly.type
_entity_poly.pdbx_seq_one_letter_code
_entity_poly.pdbx_strand_id
1 'polypeptide(L)'
;MDTQEDLHYNPFFKILKTRFARIYSQAEKNCSLICVPQASLCTGLEFSLPFIQDHIFSPSPYFAGQFQSATNKSVEIQDNHIVSKSGFDRPTRVKILFEELFYNQEYKPFRVLCIETPLVGPRPVSSITHFPTERSLDICQDFLQSSDENELVLRKIDDLAEEFNTSYVFVKGFIEHARKRVGNIREQSTEYLLCANSDYRKLYKEDSPKLAELEQIIESYLLGKLHTRLFTDYVEVLYKEEDEKTNAIRKRMHSLSQNDLGIRPELQCDLTAAAERLNELDDLTTPLEKLHKCQAVIDCINNTVGEHLANTHSQDSVATDDLIPLLVHVMLQCSLLTLVSNLNYMESFIFCNIANTTLGFTLVTFRAAVQFLDGDHVQRHFLKDEPPVISPRNRVLVSVPSRSSFRASVISPEDSSWRERSMTMSDAPSKKTVEPNRLMKSGPLSTSTTSLTNGGKTKSTARSPPQILSRPPDVIDLDTKEPSIQSLVNKLQRSATWNSS
;
A
#
# COMPACT_ATOMS: atom_id res chain seq x y z
N MET A 1 -23.70 -12.67 14.97
CA MET A 1 -24.29 -12.65 16.33
C MET A 1 -23.12 -12.68 17.27
N ASP A 2 -22.71 -11.51 17.77
CA ASP A 2 -21.60 -11.41 18.70
C ASP A 2 -22.03 -11.97 20.05
N THR A 3 -21.49 -13.13 20.42
CA THR A 3 -21.68 -13.68 21.76
C THR A 3 -20.90 -12.82 22.74
N GLN A 4 -21.60 -11.94 23.47
CA GLN A 4 -21.04 -11.15 24.56
C GLN A 4 -20.38 -12.07 25.58
N GLU A 5 -19.14 -11.76 25.97
CA GLU A 5 -18.39 -12.54 26.96
C GLU A 5 -19.10 -12.52 28.31
N ASP A 6 -19.16 -13.67 29.00
CA ASP A 6 -19.68 -13.75 30.36
C ASP A 6 -18.52 -13.57 31.37
N LEU A 7 -18.56 -12.47 32.12
CA LEU A 7 -17.55 -12.12 33.13
C LEU A 7 -17.41 -13.19 34.22
N HIS A 8 -18.47 -13.98 34.50
CA HIS A 8 -18.39 -15.06 35.48
C HIS A 8 -17.39 -16.14 35.04
N TYR A 9 -17.18 -16.32 33.73
CA TYR A 9 -16.24 -17.29 33.17
C TYR A 9 -14.85 -16.71 32.88
N ASN A 10 -14.71 -15.38 32.84
CA ASN A 10 -13.46 -14.69 32.54
C ASN A 10 -12.31 -15.09 33.52
N PRO A 11 -11.12 -15.48 33.02
CA PRO A 11 -10.00 -15.91 33.85
C PRO A 11 -9.52 -14.85 34.84
N PHE A 12 -9.37 -13.59 34.40
CA PHE A 12 -8.95 -12.48 35.25
C PHE A 12 -9.96 -12.26 36.37
N PHE A 13 -11.25 -12.19 36.05
CA PHE A 13 -12.31 -11.92 37.04
C PHE A 13 -12.47 -13.06 38.05
N LYS A 14 -12.35 -14.31 37.59
CA LYS A 14 -12.28 -15.49 38.48
C LYS A 14 -11.10 -15.42 39.43
N ILE A 15 -9.91 -15.09 38.93
CA ILE A 15 -8.69 -14.98 39.75
C ILE A 15 -8.81 -13.83 40.75
N LEU A 16 -9.41 -12.70 40.34
CA LEU A 16 -9.71 -11.58 41.24
C LEU A 16 -10.64 -12.01 42.38
N LYS A 17 -11.73 -12.72 42.09
CA LYS A 17 -12.68 -13.20 43.10
C LYS A 17 -12.14 -14.30 44.01
N THR A 18 -11.21 -15.12 43.52
CA THR A 18 -10.69 -16.29 44.25
C THR A 18 -9.35 -16.00 44.92
N ARG A 19 -8.27 -15.91 44.13
CA ARG A 19 -6.89 -15.73 44.62
C ARG A 19 -6.65 -14.36 45.25
N PHE A 20 -7.34 -13.33 44.75
CA PHE A 20 -7.22 -11.95 45.25
C PHE A 20 -8.50 -11.47 45.96
N ALA A 21 -9.23 -12.38 46.62
CA ALA A 21 -10.52 -12.10 47.26
C ALA A 21 -10.50 -10.89 48.23
N ARG A 22 -9.38 -10.65 48.93
CA ARG A 22 -9.22 -9.47 49.80
C ARG A 22 -9.28 -8.16 49.01
N ILE A 23 -8.65 -8.12 47.83
CA ILE A 23 -8.65 -6.94 46.95
C ILE A 23 -10.03 -6.75 46.36
N TYR A 24 -10.67 -7.84 45.90
CA TYR A 24 -12.04 -7.79 45.41
C TYR A 24 -13.00 -7.25 46.47
N SER A 25 -12.93 -7.74 47.71
CA SER A 25 -13.77 -7.26 48.82
C SER A 25 -13.54 -5.77 49.11
N GLN A 26 -12.30 -5.29 48.99
CA GLN A 26 -11.97 -3.88 49.16
C GLN A 26 -12.52 -3.02 48.01
N ALA A 27 -12.42 -3.50 46.78
CA ALA A 27 -12.98 -2.84 45.60
C ALA A 27 -14.51 -2.75 45.70
N GLU A 28 -15.17 -3.83 46.15
CA GLU A 28 -16.62 -3.91 46.37
C GLU A 28 -17.07 -2.91 47.45
N LYS A 29 -16.37 -2.87 48.59
CA LYS A 29 -16.64 -1.94 49.70
C LYS A 29 -16.49 -0.48 49.27
N ASN A 30 -15.52 -0.18 48.42
CA ASN A 30 -15.23 1.17 47.94
C ASN A 30 -16.01 1.55 46.66
N CYS A 31 -16.85 0.66 46.14
CA CYS A 31 -17.52 0.81 44.85
C CYS A 31 -16.55 1.19 43.71
N SER A 32 -15.37 0.57 43.69
CA SER A 32 -14.33 0.84 42.71
C SER A 32 -14.74 0.42 41.30
N LEU A 33 -14.21 1.12 40.30
CA LEU A 33 -14.26 0.73 38.89
C LEU A 33 -13.30 -0.44 38.67
N ILE A 34 -13.77 -1.54 38.10
CA ILE A 34 -12.94 -2.71 37.78
C ILE A 34 -12.87 -2.87 36.27
N CYS A 35 -11.66 -2.93 35.72
CA CYS A 35 -11.42 -3.13 34.29
C CYS A 35 -10.95 -4.57 34.05
N VAL A 36 -11.78 -5.38 33.41
CA VAL A 36 -11.53 -6.80 33.14
C VAL A 36 -11.08 -6.96 31.69
N PRO A 37 -9.84 -7.41 31.42
CA PRO A 37 -9.40 -7.70 30.06
C PRO A 37 -10.18 -8.86 29.44
N GLN A 38 -10.39 -8.81 28.12
CA GLN A 38 -11.07 -9.87 27.38
C GLN A 38 -10.40 -11.24 27.62
N ALA A 39 -11.20 -12.30 27.79
CA ALA A 39 -10.70 -13.62 28.18
C ALA A 39 -9.71 -14.21 27.17
N SER A 40 -9.91 -14.00 25.87
CA SER A 40 -9.01 -14.47 24.79
C SER A 40 -7.57 -14.01 25.00
N LEU A 41 -7.39 -12.80 25.53
CA LEU A 41 -6.12 -12.12 25.73
C LEU A 41 -5.54 -12.33 27.13
N CYS A 42 -6.25 -13.04 28.00
CA CYS A 42 -5.78 -13.44 29.32
C CYS A 42 -4.91 -14.72 29.30
N THR A 43 -4.90 -15.45 28.19
CA THR A 43 -4.17 -16.73 28.07
C THR A 43 -2.66 -16.50 28.09
N GLY A 44 -1.95 -17.11 29.05
CA GLY A 44 -0.50 -16.99 29.19
C GLY A 44 -0.02 -15.74 29.95
N LEU A 45 -0.92 -14.89 30.45
CA LEU A 45 -0.57 -13.77 31.31
C LEU A 45 -0.33 -14.23 32.76
N GLU A 46 0.70 -13.68 33.39
CA GLU A 46 0.91 -13.82 34.83
C GLU A 46 0.17 -12.71 35.61
N PHE A 47 -0.86 -13.12 36.34
CA PHE A 47 -1.62 -12.21 37.21
C PHE A 47 -0.89 -11.96 38.53
N SER A 48 0.03 -11.00 38.53
CA SER A 48 0.72 -10.52 39.73
C SER A 48 -0.15 -9.55 40.54
N LEU A 49 0.21 -9.30 41.81
CA LEU A 49 -0.50 -8.35 42.66
C LEU A 49 -0.53 -6.91 42.07
N PRO A 50 0.59 -6.34 41.59
CA PRO A 50 0.57 -5.04 40.93
C PRO A 50 -0.31 -5.03 39.67
N PHE A 51 -0.28 -6.11 38.88
CA PHE A 51 -1.13 -6.24 37.69
C PHE A 51 -2.61 -6.14 38.04
N ILE A 52 -3.08 -6.84 39.08
CA ILE A 52 -4.48 -6.75 39.53
C ILE A 52 -4.83 -5.34 40.01
N GLN A 53 -3.94 -4.72 40.80
CA GLN A 53 -4.17 -3.38 41.34
C GLN A 53 -4.25 -2.31 40.25
N ASP A 54 -3.49 -2.46 39.18
CA ASP A 54 -3.49 -1.57 38.02
C ASP A 54 -4.75 -1.68 37.14
N HIS A 55 -5.67 -2.60 37.47
CA HIS A 55 -6.95 -2.78 36.80
C HIS A 55 -8.15 -2.42 37.69
N ILE A 56 -7.91 -1.88 38.89
CA ILE A 56 -8.95 -1.46 39.83
C ILE A 56 -8.72 0.01 40.19
N PHE A 57 -9.74 0.83 39.99
CA PHE A 57 -9.63 2.27 40.13
C PHE A 57 -10.69 2.86 41.04
N SER A 58 -10.30 3.89 41.79
CA SER A 58 -11.21 4.76 42.52
C SER A 58 -11.25 6.14 41.85
N PRO A 59 -12.31 6.94 42.03
CA PRO A 59 -12.33 8.31 41.54
C PRO A 59 -11.11 9.09 42.03
N SER A 60 -10.44 9.83 41.14
CA SER A 60 -9.25 10.60 41.47
C SER A 60 -9.61 11.71 42.46
N PRO A 61 -8.85 11.88 43.56
CA PRO A 61 -9.08 12.99 44.49
C PRO A 61 -8.56 14.33 43.94
N TYR A 62 -7.74 14.31 42.88
CA TYR A 62 -7.07 15.50 42.35
C TYR A 62 -7.69 16.02 41.05
N PHE A 63 -8.23 15.13 40.21
CA PHE A 63 -8.69 15.46 38.86
C PHE A 63 -10.10 14.92 38.61
N ALA A 64 -11.07 15.82 38.41
CA ALA A 64 -12.43 15.44 38.08
C ALA A 64 -12.48 14.64 36.77
N GLY A 65 -13.28 13.58 36.74
CA GLY A 65 -13.44 12.69 35.58
C GLY A 65 -12.33 11.63 35.41
N GLN A 66 -11.24 11.73 36.17
CA GLN A 66 -10.18 10.72 36.17
C GLN A 66 -10.36 9.70 37.29
N PHE A 67 -9.80 8.52 37.09
CA PHE A 67 -9.76 7.43 38.06
C PHE A 67 -8.31 7.06 38.35
N GLN A 68 -8.02 6.67 39.58
CA GLN A 68 -6.67 6.34 40.05
C GLN A 68 -6.62 4.95 40.68
N SER A 69 -5.60 4.16 40.32
CA SER A 69 -5.32 2.85 40.89
C SER A 69 -4.56 2.94 42.21
N ALA A 70 -4.49 1.84 42.95
CA ALA A 70 -3.73 1.76 44.22
C ALA A 70 -2.21 1.97 44.04
N THR A 71 -1.71 1.84 42.81
CA THR A 71 -0.31 2.04 42.40
C THR A 71 -0.06 3.45 41.84
N ASN A 72 -1.03 4.37 41.98
CA ASN A 72 -1.00 5.75 41.49
C ASN A 72 -1.05 5.92 39.96
N LYS A 73 -1.47 4.91 39.20
CA LYS A 73 -1.74 5.05 37.77
C LYS A 73 -3.10 5.68 37.56
N SER A 74 -3.23 6.59 36.59
CA SER A 74 -4.48 7.32 36.36
C SER A 74 -5.01 7.13 34.94
N VAL A 75 -6.33 6.97 34.83
CA VAL A 75 -7.05 6.78 33.56
C VAL A 75 -8.26 7.71 33.49
N GLU A 76 -8.76 7.94 32.29
CA GLU A 76 -9.99 8.69 32.03
C GLU A 76 -10.85 7.90 31.03
N ILE A 77 -12.17 7.96 31.16
CA ILE A 77 -13.08 7.34 30.20
C ILE A 77 -13.49 8.40 29.16
N GLN A 78 -13.17 8.18 27.90
CA GLN A 78 -13.47 9.08 26.78
C GLN A 78 -13.99 8.27 25.58
N ASP A 79 -15.11 8.65 25.00
CA ASP A 79 -15.67 8.05 23.77
C ASP A 79 -15.70 6.51 23.77
N ASN A 80 -16.17 5.88 24.85
CA ASN A 80 -16.18 4.42 25.02
C ASN A 80 -14.78 3.76 25.06
N HIS A 81 -13.75 4.51 25.46
CA HIS A 81 -12.38 4.02 25.66
C HIS A 81 -11.86 4.39 27.04
N ILE A 82 -10.97 3.57 27.59
CA ILE A 82 -10.12 3.89 28.73
C ILE A 82 -8.82 4.49 28.20
N VAL A 83 -8.54 5.73 28.56
CA VAL A 83 -7.34 6.48 28.14
C VAL A 83 -6.42 6.66 29.33
N SER A 84 -5.19 6.13 29.24
CA SER A 84 -4.16 6.33 30.26
C SER A 84 -3.72 7.79 30.35
N LYS A 85 -3.47 8.27 31.57
CA LYS A 85 -2.99 9.65 31.83
C LYS A 85 -1.60 9.65 32.47
N SER A 86 -1.44 9.11 33.68
CA SER A 86 -0.15 9.10 34.39
C SER A 86 0.19 7.72 34.97
N GLY A 87 1.48 7.44 35.15
CA GLY A 87 1.98 6.24 35.84
C GLY A 87 2.06 4.96 34.98
N PHE A 88 1.69 5.02 33.70
CA PHE A 88 1.84 3.92 32.76
C PHE A 88 3.17 4.03 32.01
N ASP A 89 3.79 2.89 31.71
CA ASP A 89 5.06 2.84 30.94
C ASP A 89 4.90 3.39 29.51
N ARG A 90 3.66 3.41 29.01
CA ARG A 90 3.31 3.89 27.68
C ARG A 90 1.88 4.46 27.64
N PRO A 91 1.60 5.44 26.77
CA PRO A 91 0.23 5.86 26.48
C PRO A 91 -0.59 4.68 25.97
N THR A 92 -1.81 4.52 26.47
CA THR A 92 -2.71 3.41 26.16
C THR A 92 -4.14 3.93 26.05
N ARG A 93 -4.81 3.60 24.95
CA ARG A 93 -6.24 3.78 24.71
C ARG A 93 -6.80 2.38 24.50
N VAL A 94 -7.78 1.97 25.31
CA VAL A 94 -8.37 0.63 25.22
C VAL A 94 -9.87 0.74 25.07
N LYS A 95 -10.43 0.07 24.07
CA LYS A 95 -11.86 0.04 23.84
C LYS A 95 -12.60 -0.68 24.97
N ILE A 96 -13.70 -0.10 25.41
CA ILE A 96 -14.65 -0.74 26.32
C ILE A 96 -15.59 -1.60 25.46
N LEU A 97 -15.53 -2.91 25.65
CA LEU A 97 -16.36 -3.87 24.91
C LEU A 97 -17.79 -3.85 25.42
N PHE A 98 -17.96 -3.90 26.74
CA PHE A 98 -19.24 -3.74 27.41
C PHE A 98 -19.05 -3.40 28.89
N GLU A 99 -20.14 -3.01 29.55
CA GLU A 99 -20.21 -2.69 30.97
C GLU A 99 -21.23 -3.59 31.67
N GLU A 100 -20.89 -4.09 32.85
CA GLU A 100 -21.78 -4.82 33.74
C GLU A 100 -21.81 -4.18 35.12
N LEU A 101 -23.00 -4.03 35.70
CA LEU A 101 -23.21 -3.46 37.02
C LEU A 101 -23.29 -4.56 38.08
N PHE A 102 -22.43 -4.46 39.09
CA PHE A 102 -22.43 -5.32 40.26
C PHE A 102 -22.88 -4.55 41.50
N TYR A 103 -23.34 -5.25 42.52
CA TYR A 103 -23.81 -4.65 43.77
C TYR A 103 -22.99 -5.19 44.93
N ASN A 104 -22.62 -4.29 45.85
CA ASN A 104 -21.95 -4.70 47.07
C ASN A 104 -22.94 -5.20 48.13
N GLN A 105 -22.44 -5.65 49.29
CA GLN A 105 -23.27 -6.09 50.44
C GLN A 105 -24.27 -5.03 50.96
N GLU A 106 -24.02 -3.74 50.69
CA GLU A 106 -24.92 -2.62 51.03
C GLU A 106 -25.87 -2.26 49.87
N TYR A 107 -25.94 -3.08 48.82
CA TYR A 107 -26.69 -2.84 47.59
C TYR A 107 -26.27 -1.57 46.83
N LYS A 108 -25.05 -1.08 47.04
CA LYS A 108 -24.49 0.03 46.25
C LYS A 108 -23.90 -0.51 44.94
N PRO A 109 -24.26 0.08 43.79
CA PRO A 109 -23.74 -0.38 42.51
C PRO A 109 -22.27 0.01 42.34
N PHE A 110 -21.52 -0.83 41.65
CA PHE A 110 -20.18 -0.53 41.14
C PHE A 110 -20.02 -1.12 39.74
N ARG A 111 -19.15 -0.48 38.94
CA ARG A 111 -19.03 -0.73 37.51
C ARG A 111 -17.89 -1.70 37.24
N VAL A 112 -18.17 -2.73 36.45
CA VAL A 112 -17.16 -3.64 35.91
C VAL A 112 -17.17 -3.50 34.39
N LEU A 113 -16.06 -3.04 33.83
CA LEU A 113 -15.90 -2.82 32.39
C LEU A 113 -15.12 -3.99 31.80
N CYS A 114 -15.68 -4.67 30.80
CA CYS A 114 -14.90 -5.57 29.96
C CYS A 114 -14.17 -4.72 28.91
N ILE A 115 -12.85 -4.84 28.88
CA ILE A 115 -11.98 -4.06 28.00
C ILE A 115 -11.23 -4.96 27.05
N GLU A 116 -10.93 -4.43 25.86
CA GLU A 116 -10.31 -5.19 24.78
C GLU A 116 -8.96 -5.77 25.19
N THR A 117 -8.04 -4.96 25.71
CA THR A 117 -6.68 -5.39 26.09
C THR A 117 -6.34 -5.06 27.54
N PRO A 118 -5.40 -5.78 28.18
CA PRO A 118 -4.89 -5.40 29.50
C PRO A 118 -4.29 -4.00 29.52
N LEU A 119 -4.54 -3.24 30.61
CA LEU A 119 -4.01 -1.88 30.77
C LEU A 119 -2.51 -1.83 31.06
N VAL A 120 -1.97 -2.92 31.60
CA VAL A 120 -0.55 -3.06 31.99
C VAL A 120 -0.05 -4.46 31.65
N GLY A 121 1.27 -4.61 31.59
CA GLY A 121 1.92 -5.88 31.25
C GLY A 121 2.22 -6.02 29.75
N PRO A 122 2.79 -7.16 29.33
CA PRO A 122 2.94 -7.46 27.92
C PRO A 122 1.53 -7.47 27.32
N ARG A 123 1.28 -6.56 26.36
CA ARG A 123 0.14 -6.78 25.48
C ARG A 123 0.38 -8.16 24.84
N PRO A 124 -0.65 -9.02 24.72
CA PRO A 124 -0.57 -10.08 23.72
C PRO A 124 -0.09 -9.38 22.46
N VAL A 125 1.01 -9.90 21.91
CA VAL A 125 1.75 -9.31 20.80
C VAL A 125 0.72 -8.68 19.89
N SER A 126 0.73 -7.34 19.82
CA SER A 126 -0.02 -6.59 18.81
C SER A 126 0.00 -7.43 17.53
N SER A 127 -1.14 -7.66 16.91
CA SER A 127 -1.41 -8.66 15.88
C SER A 127 -0.56 -8.58 14.59
N ILE A 128 0.67 -8.04 14.63
CA ILE A 128 1.67 -8.16 13.57
C ILE A 128 2.12 -9.62 13.34
N THR A 129 1.81 -10.55 14.25
CA THR A 129 2.18 -11.96 13.99
C THR A 129 1.35 -12.56 12.86
N HIS A 130 0.19 -11.99 12.54
CA HIS A 130 -0.72 -12.49 11.53
C HIS A 130 -1.15 -11.36 10.60
N PHE A 131 -0.33 -11.10 9.59
CA PHE A 131 -0.82 -10.34 8.45
C PHE A 131 -1.86 -11.15 7.68
N PRO A 132 -2.89 -10.48 7.13
CA PRO A 132 -3.84 -11.16 6.28
C PRO A 132 -3.09 -11.81 5.11
N THR A 133 -3.36 -13.11 4.91
CA THR A 133 -2.80 -13.85 3.77
C THR A 133 -3.44 -13.38 2.47
N GLU A 134 -4.73 -13.10 2.51
CA GLU A 134 -5.47 -12.50 1.41
C GLU A 134 -5.18 -10.99 1.33
N ARG A 135 -4.93 -10.51 0.10
CA ARG A 135 -4.53 -9.13 -0.18
C ARG A 135 -5.64 -8.32 -0.82
N SER A 136 -6.89 -8.56 -0.42
CA SER A 136 -8.02 -7.77 -0.91
C SER A 136 -8.06 -6.39 -0.27
N LEU A 137 -8.62 -5.42 -0.99
CA LEU A 137 -8.70 -4.02 -0.56
C LEU A 137 -9.42 -3.91 0.77
N ASP A 138 -10.58 -4.57 0.89
CA ASP A 138 -11.40 -4.53 2.10
C ASP A 138 -10.65 -5.11 3.30
N ILE A 139 -10.00 -6.27 3.13
CA ILE A 139 -9.23 -6.91 4.20
C ILE A 139 -8.01 -6.06 4.59
N CYS A 140 -7.30 -5.50 3.62
CA CYS A 140 -6.16 -4.62 3.88
C CYS A 140 -6.59 -3.35 4.62
N GLN A 141 -7.71 -2.76 4.19
CA GLN A 141 -8.29 -1.58 4.81
C GLN A 141 -8.71 -1.88 6.25
N ASP A 142 -9.48 -2.95 6.48
CA ASP A 142 -9.94 -3.36 7.81
C ASP A 142 -8.75 -3.63 8.74
N PHE A 143 -7.71 -4.31 8.24
CA PHE A 143 -6.49 -4.56 9.01
C PHE A 143 -5.78 -3.27 9.43
N LEU A 144 -5.60 -2.31 8.51
CA LEU A 144 -4.94 -1.05 8.86
C LEU A 144 -5.81 -0.21 9.80
N GLN A 145 -7.13 -0.24 9.64
CA GLN A 145 -8.08 0.47 10.49
C GLN A 145 -8.30 -0.19 11.86
N SER A 146 -7.87 -1.45 12.04
CA SER A 146 -8.01 -2.16 13.31
C SER A 146 -7.14 -1.61 14.43
N SER A 147 -6.16 -0.76 14.11
CA SER A 147 -5.25 -0.15 15.08
C SER A 147 -5.53 1.34 15.19
N ASP A 148 -5.97 1.79 16.37
CA ASP A 148 -6.23 3.21 16.66
C ASP A 148 -5.00 4.09 16.38
N GLU A 149 -3.79 3.55 16.53
CA GLU A 149 -2.54 4.27 16.23
C GLU A 149 -2.44 4.70 14.75
N ASN A 150 -3.14 4.01 13.84
CA ASN A 150 -3.10 4.28 12.41
C ASN A 150 -4.09 5.37 11.98
N GLU A 151 -5.14 5.67 12.77
CA GLU A 151 -6.29 6.50 12.35
C GLU A 151 -5.89 7.85 11.73
N LEU A 152 -5.06 8.63 12.43
CA LEU A 152 -4.62 9.94 11.95
C LEU A 152 -3.69 9.86 10.73
N VAL A 153 -2.91 8.78 10.63
CA VAL A 153 -2.00 8.58 9.49
C VAL A 153 -2.76 8.13 8.26
N LEU A 154 -3.76 7.26 8.40
CA LEU A 154 -4.60 6.84 7.29
C LEU A 154 -5.32 8.03 6.65
N ARG A 155 -5.82 8.98 7.46
CA ARG A 155 -6.36 10.25 6.94
C ARG A 155 -5.34 11.05 6.12
N LYS A 156 -4.08 11.13 6.57
CA LYS A 156 -3.03 11.79 5.79
C LYS A 156 -2.71 11.08 4.48
N ILE A 157 -2.78 9.75 4.48
CA ILE A 157 -2.60 8.95 3.26
C ILE A 157 -3.77 9.20 2.30
N ASP A 158 -4.99 9.30 2.82
CA ASP A 158 -6.17 9.68 2.04
C ASP A 158 -6.03 11.08 1.43
N ASP A 159 -5.55 12.06 2.20
CA ASP A 159 -5.28 13.43 1.71
C ASP A 159 -4.24 13.42 0.57
N LEU A 160 -3.17 12.62 0.69
CA LEU A 160 -2.16 12.46 -0.37
C LEU A 160 -2.76 11.83 -1.64
N ALA A 161 -3.65 10.84 -1.46
CA ALA A 161 -4.33 10.19 -2.57
C ALA A 161 -5.32 11.15 -3.25
N GLU A 162 -6.06 11.94 -2.48
CA GLU A 162 -6.95 12.98 -3.00
C GLU A 162 -6.18 14.09 -3.74
N GLU A 163 -5.05 14.53 -3.19
CA GLU A 163 -4.16 15.49 -3.86
C GLU A 163 -3.69 14.93 -5.21
N PHE A 164 -3.27 13.67 -5.26
CA PHE A 164 -2.91 13.03 -6.53
C PHE A 164 -4.09 12.97 -7.50
N ASN A 165 -5.25 12.53 -7.02
CA ASN A 165 -6.45 12.37 -7.84
C ASN A 165 -6.92 13.69 -8.46
N THR A 166 -6.75 14.80 -7.75
CA THR A 166 -7.19 16.14 -8.17
C THR A 166 -6.14 16.90 -8.99
N SER A 167 -4.87 16.80 -8.63
CA SER A 167 -3.81 17.66 -9.18
C SER A 167 -2.91 16.99 -10.22
N TYR A 168 -2.81 15.66 -10.22
CA TYR A 168 -1.89 14.97 -11.12
C TYR A 168 -2.42 14.95 -12.55
N VAL A 169 -1.56 15.38 -13.48
CA VAL A 169 -1.85 15.43 -14.92
C VAL A 169 -1.13 14.29 -15.62
N PHE A 170 -1.91 13.42 -16.25
CA PHE A 170 -1.37 12.35 -17.08
C PHE A 170 -0.93 12.86 -18.45
N VAL A 171 0.22 12.40 -18.90
CA VAL A 171 0.73 12.65 -20.25
C VAL A 171 0.85 11.31 -20.97
N LYS A 172 0.22 11.18 -22.15
CA LYS A 172 0.22 9.95 -22.94
C LYS A 172 1.67 9.50 -23.21
N GLY A 173 1.97 8.24 -22.91
CA GLY A 173 3.30 7.65 -23.09
C GLY A 173 4.28 7.86 -21.93
N PHE A 174 3.89 8.55 -20.86
CA PHE A 174 4.74 8.81 -19.69
C PHE A 174 4.27 8.07 -18.43
N ILE A 175 3.85 6.81 -18.58
CA ILE A 175 3.39 5.97 -17.47
C ILE A 175 4.45 5.82 -16.37
N GLU A 176 5.72 5.82 -16.71
CA GLU A 176 6.81 5.73 -15.74
C GLU A 176 6.86 6.92 -14.77
N HIS A 177 6.45 8.11 -15.22
CA HIS A 177 6.36 9.27 -14.32
C HIS A 177 5.18 9.14 -13.34
N ALA A 178 4.07 8.55 -13.79
CA ALA A 178 2.94 8.24 -12.92
C ALA A 178 3.34 7.16 -11.91
N ARG A 179 3.98 6.06 -12.38
CA ARG A 179 4.53 5.00 -11.53
C ARG A 179 5.47 5.57 -10.47
N LYS A 180 6.44 6.41 -10.86
CA LYS A 180 7.37 7.06 -9.92
C LYS A 180 6.65 7.95 -8.90
N ARG A 181 5.67 8.75 -9.32
CA ARG A 181 4.92 9.60 -8.40
C ARG A 181 4.12 8.77 -7.39
N VAL A 182 3.44 7.72 -7.85
CA VAL A 182 2.69 6.79 -6.98
C VAL A 182 3.64 6.04 -6.03
N GLY A 183 4.80 5.60 -6.53
CA GLY A 183 5.85 4.98 -5.71
C GLY A 183 6.32 5.88 -4.57
N ASN A 184 6.54 7.16 -4.84
CA ASN A 184 6.90 8.13 -3.80
C ASN A 184 5.78 8.30 -2.75
N ILE A 185 4.51 8.32 -3.17
CA ILE A 185 3.37 8.41 -2.24
C ILE A 185 3.27 7.15 -1.38
N ARG A 186 3.51 5.96 -1.96
CA ARG A 186 3.60 4.69 -1.24
C ARG A 186 4.70 4.73 -0.19
N GLU A 187 5.92 5.12 -0.56
CA GLU A 187 7.05 5.24 0.37
C GLU A 187 6.72 6.18 1.54
N GLN A 188 6.17 7.36 1.24
CA GLN A 188 5.72 8.33 2.25
C GLN A 188 4.61 7.76 3.16
N SER A 189 3.68 6.98 2.60
CA SER A 189 2.61 6.31 3.35
C SER A 189 3.17 5.26 4.30
N THR A 190 4.13 4.46 3.84
CA THR A 190 4.87 3.49 4.67
C THR A 190 5.60 4.18 5.80
N GLU A 191 6.34 5.26 5.53
CA GLU A 191 7.03 6.04 6.55
C GLU A 191 6.08 6.59 7.63
N TYR A 192 4.92 7.11 7.23
CA TYR A 192 3.92 7.60 8.19
C TYR A 192 3.43 6.48 9.11
N LEU A 193 3.13 5.30 8.58
CA LEU A 193 2.67 4.16 9.37
C LEU A 193 3.77 3.61 10.29
N LEU A 194 5.02 3.54 9.82
CA LEU A 194 6.17 3.20 10.67
C LEU A 194 6.41 4.23 11.78
N CYS A 195 6.07 5.50 11.54
CA CYS A 195 6.20 6.55 12.52
C CYS A 195 5.09 6.49 13.59
N ALA A 196 3.85 6.23 13.21
CA ALA A 196 2.73 6.20 14.14
C ALA A 196 2.66 4.88 14.94
N ASN A 197 2.91 3.76 14.27
CA ASN A 197 2.74 2.45 14.87
C ASN A 197 4.10 1.90 15.35
N SER A 198 4.26 1.81 16.68
CA SER A 198 5.52 1.36 17.29
C SER A 198 5.89 -0.09 16.93
N ASP A 199 4.88 -0.88 16.58
CA ASP A 199 5.00 -2.28 16.27
C ASP A 199 5.46 -2.47 14.82
N TYR A 200 4.91 -1.71 13.86
CA TYR A 200 5.46 -1.65 12.50
C TYR A 200 6.90 -1.14 12.49
N ARG A 201 7.22 -0.15 13.34
CA ARG A 201 8.59 0.35 13.51
C ARG A 201 9.58 -0.72 13.94
N LYS A 202 9.17 -1.69 14.77
CA LYS A 202 10.04 -2.80 15.18
C LYS A 202 10.38 -3.69 14.00
N LEU A 203 9.40 -4.02 13.16
CA LEU A 203 9.64 -4.81 11.94
C LEU A 203 10.72 -4.18 11.07
N TYR A 204 10.67 -2.86 10.91
CA TYR A 204 11.67 -2.11 10.15
C TYR A 204 13.06 -2.16 10.79
N LYS A 205 13.16 -1.93 12.11
CA LYS A 205 14.46 -1.94 12.82
C LYS A 205 15.12 -3.32 12.85
N GLU A 206 14.30 -4.37 12.87
CA GLU A 206 14.74 -5.76 12.91
C GLU A 206 14.96 -6.37 11.52
N ASP A 207 14.76 -5.58 10.45
CA ASP A 207 14.80 -6.04 9.06
C ASP A 207 13.95 -7.31 8.84
N SER A 208 12.75 -7.31 9.42
CA SER A 208 11.88 -8.47 9.43
C SER A 208 11.37 -8.76 8.00
N PRO A 209 11.34 -10.03 7.54
CA PRO A 209 10.75 -10.38 6.25
C PRO A 209 9.26 -9.99 6.15
N LYS A 210 8.60 -9.86 7.30
CA LYS A 210 7.23 -9.38 7.44
C LYS A 210 7.06 -7.92 7.02
N LEU A 211 8.12 -7.12 6.96
CA LEU A 211 8.03 -5.75 6.46
C LEU A 211 7.52 -5.70 5.01
N ALA A 212 7.98 -6.63 4.16
CA ALA A 212 7.51 -6.74 2.78
C ALA A 212 6.01 -7.06 2.71
N GLU A 213 5.51 -7.86 3.64
CA GLU A 213 4.08 -8.15 3.75
C GLU A 213 3.28 -6.92 4.18
N LEU A 214 3.76 -6.14 5.17
CA LEU A 214 3.12 -4.90 5.58
C LEU A 214 3.05 -3.91 4.41
N GLU A 215 4.15 -3.78 3.67
CA GLU A 215 4.24 -2.93 2.49
C GLU A 215 3.21 -3.29 1.42
N GLN A 216 2.91 -4.57 1.19
CA GLN A 216 1.84 -5.00 0.28
C GLN A 216 0.44 -4.57 0.75
N ILE A 217 0.19 -4.56 2.06
CA ILE A 217 -1.08 -4.09 2.64
C ILE A 217 -1.23 -2.60 2.38
N ILE A 218 -0.19 -1.83 2.66
CA ILE A 218 -0.15 -0.37 2.48
C ILE A 218 -0.34 -0.01 1.01
N GLU A 219 0.36 -0.74 0.12
CA GLU A 219 0.23 -0.61 -1.33
C GLU A 219 -1.20 -0.87 -1.81
N SER A 220 -1.83 -1.94 -1.32
CA SER A 220 -3.22 -2.28 -1.68
C SER A 220 -4.20 -1.21 -1.21
N TYR A 221 -4.06 -0.75 0.04
CA TYR A 221 -4.86 0.35 0.57
C TYR A 221 -4.75 1.62 -0.29
N LEU A 222 -3.52 2.06 -0.59
CA LEU A 222 -3.27 3.25 -1.37
C LEU A 222 -3.80 3.12 -2.81
N LEU A 223 -3.52 2.02 -3.48
CA LEU A 223 -3.92 1.81 -4.87
C LEU A 223 -5.43 1.65 -5.02
N GLY A 224 -6.13 1.15 -3.99
CA GLY A 224 -7.59 1.19 -3.94
C GLY A 224 -8.14 2.61 -4.01
N LYS A 225 -7.53 3.56 -3.29
CA LYS A 225 -7.92 5.00 -3.34
C LYS A 225 -7.56 5.68 -4.67
N LEU A 226 -6.52 5.19 -5.35
CA LEU A 226 -6.06 5.73 -6.63
C LEU A 226 -6.67 5.03 -7.85
N HIS A 227 -7.44 3.95 -7.66
CA HIS A 227 -7.87 3.05 -8.72
C HIS A 227 -8.60 3.77 -9.86
N THR A 228 -9.66 4.53 -9.57
CA THR A 228 -10.44 5.22 -10.60
C THR A 228 -9.56 6.14 -11.46
N ARG A 229 -8.63 6.86 -10.82
CA ARG A 229 -7.76 7.81 -11.51
C ARG A 229 -6.64 7.13 -12.30
N LEU A 230 -6.07 6.05 -11.78
CA LEU A 230 -4.98 5.33 -12.44
C LEU A 230 -5.48 4.37 -13.51
N PHE A 231 -6.52 3.61 -13.22
CA PHE A 231 -7.05 2.59 -14.11
C PHE A 231 -8.01 3.20 -15.14
N THR A 232 -9.17 3.68 -14.70
CA THR A 232 -10.25 4.15 -15.59
C THR A 232 -9.85 5.40 -16.38
N ASP A 233 -9.33 6.43 -15.70
CA ASP A 233 -9.02 7.71 -16.36
C ASP A 233 -7.72 7.67 -17.19
N TYR A 234 -6.81 6.73 -16.91
CA TYR A 234 -5.48 6.73 -17.50
C TYR A 234 -5.10 5.44 -18.23
N VAL A 235 -4.95 4.30 -17.53
CA VAL A 235 -4.47 3.06 -18.15
C VAL A 235 -5.46 2.55 -19.19
N GLU A 236 -6.76 2.53 -18.89
CA GLU A 236 -7.80 2.08 -19.84
C GLU A 236 -7.81 2.96 -21.10
N VAL A 237 -7.67 4.28 -20.93
CA VAL A 237 -7.58 5.23 -22.05
C VAL A 237 -6.30 5.02 -22.86
N LEU A 238 -5.18 4.71 -22.19
CA LEU A 238 -3.88 4.53 -22.82
C LEU A 238 -3.83 3.28 -23.71
N TYR A 239 -4.44 2.17 -23.26
CA TYR A 239 -4.39 0.86 -23.92
C TYR A 239 -5.70 0.45 -24.61
N LYS A 240 -6.62 1.40 -24.79
CA LYS A 240 -7.92 1.17 -25.43
C LYS A 240 -7.80 0.53 -26.81
N GLU A 241 -6.86 0.99 -27.63
CA GLU A 241 -6.67 0.47 -29.00
C GLU A 241 -6.24 -1.01 -28.98
N GLU A 242 -5.36 -1.38 -28.05
CA GLU A 242 -4.89 -2.75 -27.86
C GLU A 242 -5.98 -3.67 -27.28
N ASP A 243 -6.81 -3.17 -26.38
CA ASP A 243 -7.99 -3.87 -25.89
C ASP A 243 -9.02 -4.10 -27.01
N GLU A 244 -9.32 -3.09 -27.82
CA GLU A 244 -10.18 -3.23 -29.00
C GLU A 244 -9.65 -4.27 -29.99
N LYS A 245 -8.34 -4.28 -30.24
CA LYS A 245 -7.67 -5.28 -31.08
C LYS A 245 -7.82 -6.70 -30.51
N THR A 246 -7.54 -6.88 -29.22
CA THR A 246 -7.65 -8.18 -28.53
C THR A 246 -9.10 -8.67 -28.53
N ASN A 247 -10.06 -7.78 -28.32
CA ASN A 247 -11.48 -8.09 -28.40
C ASN A 247 -11.95 -8.47 -29.81
N ALA A 248 -11.41 -7.84 -30.85
CA ALA A 248 -11.71 -8.21 -32.23
C ALA A 248 -11.20 -9.62 -32.55
N ILE A 249 -9.98 -9.95 -32.10
CA ILE A 249 -9.40 -11.29 -32.22
C ILE A 249 -10.30 -12.30 -31.49
N ARG A 250 -10.65 -12.04 -30.23
CA ARG A 250 -11.56 -12.87 -29.43
C ARG A 250 -12.87 -13.16 -30.15
N LYS A 251 -13.58 -12.14 -30.64
CA LYS A 251 -14.85 -12.30 -31.36
C LYS A 251 -14.71 -13.18 -32.61
N ARG A 252 -13.63 -13.00 -33.37
CA ARG A 252 -13.35 -13.77 -34.60
C ARG A 252 -12.96 -15.22 -34.30
N MET A 253 -12.33 -15.47 -33.15
CA MET A 253 -11.72 -16.75 -32.81
C MET A 253 -12.43 -17.50 -31.67
N HIS A 254 -13.58 -17.02 -31.20
CA HIS A 254 -14.34 -17.62 -30.09
C HIS A 254 -14.75 -19.08 -30.33
N SER A 255 -14.90 -19.49 -31.60
CA SER A 255 -15.31 -20.84 -31.99
C SER A 255 -14.15 -21.81 -32.18
N LEU A 256 -12.91 -21.40 -31.94
CA LEU A 256 -11.76 -22.30 -32.06
C LEU A 256 -11.79 -23.37 -30.98
N SER A 257 -11.58 -24.61 -31.41
CA SER A 257 -11.43 -25.74 -30.50
C SER A 257 -10.05 -25.74 -29.86
N GLN A 258 -9.91 -26.48 -28.77
CA GLN A 258 -8.61 -26.67 -28.12
C GLN A 258 -7.61 -27.37 -29.02
N ASN A 259 -8.08 -28.27 -29.89
CA ASN A 259 -7.25 -28.94 -30.89
C ASN A 259 -6.68 -27.95 -31.92
N ASP A 260 -7.44 -26.93 -32.31
CA ASP A 260 -6.96 -25.90 -33.26
C ASP A 260 -5.83 -25.05 -32.67
N LEU A 261 -5.77 -24.94 -31.34
CA LEU A 261 -4.70 -24.26 -30.60
C LEU A 261 -3.49 -25.18 -30.34
N GLY A 262 -3.51 -26.43 -30.82
CA GLY A 262 -2.44 -27.40 -30.63
C GLY A 262 -2.38 -27.99 -29.23
N ILE A 263 -3.47 -27.89 -28.45
CA ILE A 263 -3.55 -28.52 -27.12
C ILE A 263 -3.61 -30.04 -27.29
N ARG A 264 -2.74 -30.74 -26.57
CA ARG A 264 -2.66 -32.21 -26.58
C ARG A 264 -4.03 -32.84 -26.27
N PRO A 265 -4.49 -33.86 -27.01
CA PRO A 265 -5.81 -34.47 -26.80
C PRO A 265 -6.09 -34.88 -25.35
N GLU A 266 -5.06 -35.33 -24.63
CA GLU A 266 -5.14 -35.78 -23.23
C GLU A 266 -5.44 -34.64 -22.25
N LEU A 267 -5.14 -33.39 -22.64
CA LEU A 267 -5.37 -32.19 -21.83
C LEU A 267 -6.66 -31.46 -22.19
N GLN A 268 -7.40 -31.93 -23.20
CA GLN A 268 -8.59 -31.23 -23.69
C GLN A 268 -9.79 -31.45 -22.76
N CYS A 269 -10.25 -30.39 -22.10
CA CYS A 269 -11.36 -30.45 -21.14
C CYS A 269 -12.16 -29.15 -21.09
N ASP A 270 -13.30 -29.14 -20.40
CA ASP A 270 -14.12 -27.92 -20.28
C ASP A 270 -13.46 -26.89 -19.35
N LEU A 271 -13.04 -25.75 -19.91
CA LEU A 271 -12.39 -24.66 -19.18
C LEU A 271 -13.33 -23.48 -18.90
N THR A 272 -14.65 -23.65 -19.03
CA THR A 272 -15.64 -22.57 -18.83
C THR A 272 -15.52 -21.93 -17.44
N ALA A 273 -15.31 -22.72 -16.39
CA ALA A 273 -15.14 -22.20 -15.01
C ALA A 273 -13.91 -21.28 -14.85
N ALA A 274 -12.85 -21.50 -15.63
CA ALA A 274 -11.68 -20.62 -15.64
C ALA A 274 -11.98 -19.31 -16.38
N ALA A 275 -12.76 -19.36 -17.47
CA ALA A 275 -13.19 -18.18 -18.22
C ALA A 275 -14.15 -17.31 -17.43
N GLU A 276 -15.11 -17.89 -16.70
CA GLU A 276 -16.00 -17.18 -15.78
C GLU A 276 -15.22 -16.46 -14.69
N ARG A 277 -14.24 -17.12 -14.07
CA ARG A 277 -13.38 -16.50 -13.05
C ARG A 277 -12.52 -15.37 -13.60
N LEU A 278 -12.10 -15.44 -14.86
CA LEU A 278 -11.37 -14.36 -15.51
C LEU A 278 -12.26 -13.13 -15.77
N ASN A 279 -13.58 -13.30 -15.93
CA ASN A 279 -14.50 -12.18 -16.13
C ASN A 279 -14.64 -11.28 -14.91
N GLU A 280 -14.40 -11.81 -13.71
CA GLU A 280 -14.43 -11.08 -12.44
C GLU A 280 -13.23 -10.14 -12.26
N LEU A 281 -12.30 -10.08 -13.23
CA LEU A 281 -11.07 -9.29 -13.09
C LEU A 281 -11.37 -7.78 -12.99
N ASP A 282 -12.39 -7.29 -13.69
CA ASP A 282 -12.80 -5.88 -13.68
C ASP A 282 -13.51 -5.48 -12.38
N ASP A 283 -14.04 -6.43 -11.62
CA ASP A 283 -14.68 -6.18 -10.33
C ASP A 283 -13.65 -5.86 -9.23
N LEU A 284 -12.39 -6.19 -9.46
CA LEU A 284 -11.28 -5.95 -8.54
C LEU A 284 -10.65 -4.58 -8.77
N THR A 285 -10.10 -3.99 -7.71
CA THR A 285 -9.57 -2.63 -7.76
C THR A 285 -8.05 -2.59 -7.74
N THR A 286 -7.39 -3.34 -6.86
CA THR A 286 -5.94 -3.22 -6.70
C THR A 286 -5.18 -4.10 -7.71
N PRO A 287 -3.97 -3.71 -8.14
CA PRO A 287 -3.12 -4.54 -8.99
C PRO A 287 -2.83 -5.93 -8.39
N LEU A 288 -2.61 -5.99 -7.08
CA LEU A 288 -2.25 -7.24 -6.41
C LEU A 288 -3.44 -8.20 -6.33
N GLU A 289 -4.65 -7.71 -6.05
CA GLU A 289 -5.88 -8.51 -6.13
C GLU A 289 -6.09 -9.09 -7.53
N LYS A 290 -5.97 -8.24 -8.57
CA LYS A 290 -6.10 -8.67 -9.96
C LYS A 290 -5.10 -9.78 -10.28
N LEU A 291 -3.86 -9.67 -9.80
CA LEU A 291 -2.83 -10.68 -10.05
C LEU A 291 -3.11 -12.00 -9.29
N HIS A 292 -3.58 -11.92 -8.05
CA HIS A 292 -4.03 -13.11 -7.32
C HIS A 292 -5.22 -13.79 -8.00
N LYS A 293 -6.14 -13.02 -8.59
CA LYS A 293 -7.23 -13.59 -9.39
C LYS A 293 -6.70 -14.31 -10.64
N CYS A 294 -5.73 -13.72 -11.35
CA CYS A 294 -5.03 -14.39 -12.45
C CYS A 294 -4.36 -15.70 -12.01
N GLN A 295 -3.74 -15.72 -10.83
CA GLN A 295 -3.17 -16.95 -10.28
C GLN A 295 -4.25 -18.00 -10.03
N ALA A 296 -5.38 -17.61 -9.44
CA ALA A 296 -6.52 -18.49 -9.22
C ALA A 296 -7.14 -19.03 -10.53
N VAL A 297 -7.03 -18.29 -11.64
CA VAL A 297 -7.40 -18.80 -12.97
C VAL A 297 -6.45 -19.90 -13.42
N ILE A 298 -5.13 -19.73 -13.28
CA ILE A 298 -4.15 -20.78 -13.60
C ILE A 298 -4.36 -22.01 -12.73
N ASP A 299 -4.57 -21.82 -11.43
CA ASP A 299 -4.85 -22.93 -10.50
C ASP A 299 -6.15 -23.66 -10.89
N CYS A 300 -7.19 -22.91 -11.31
CA CYS A 300 -8.41 -23.51 -11.84
C CYS A 300 -8.14 -24.36 -13.10
N ILE A 301 -7.35 -23.87 -14.06
CA ILE A 301 -6.98 -24.63 -15.25
C ILE A 301 -6.25 -25.92 -14.84
N ASN A 302 -5.22 -25.81 -14.00
CA ASN A 302 -4.44 -26.97 -13.55
C ASN A 302 -5.29 -28.00 -12.81
N ASN A 303 -6.21 -27.56 -11.94
CA ASN A 303 -7.11 -28.44 -11.21
C ASN A 303 -8.09 -29.14 -12.17
N THR A 304 -8.73 -28.39 -13.08
CA THR A 304 -9.67 -28.96 -14.06
C THR A 304 -9.00 -29.98 -14.98
N VAL A 305 -7.79 -29.67 -15.46
CA VAL A 305 -7.01 -30.60 -16.29
C VAL A 305 -6.55 -31.81 -15.47
N GLY A 306 -6.10 -31.61 -14.23
CA GLY A 306 -5.70 -32.69 -13.32
C GLY A 306 -6.85 -33.66 -13.02
N GLU A 307 -8.04 -33.14 -12.76
CA GLU A 307 -9.26 -33.95 -12.58
C GLU A 307 -9.63 -34.72 -13.84
N HIS A 308 -9.51 -34.09 -15.02
CA HIS A 308 -9.74 -34.75 -16.30
C HIS A 308 -8.76 -35.91 -16.53
N LEU A 309 -7.47 -35.69 -16.30
CA LEU A 309 -6.42 -36.71 -16.44
C LEU A 309 -6.60 -37.88 -15.47
N ALA A 310 -7.02 -37.60 -14.23
CA ALA A 310 -7.34 -38.62 -13.25
C ALA A 310 -8.52 -39.49 -13.70
N ASN A 311 -9.56 -38.87 -14.28
CA ASN A 311 -10.73 -39.57 -14.81
C ASN A 311 -10.44 -40.39 -16.07
N THR A 312 -9.47 -39.96 -16.90
CA THR A 312 -9.04 -40.69 -18.11
C THR A 312 -7.89 -41.66 -17.84
N HIS A 313 -7.45 -41.80 -16.59
CA HIS A 313 -6.32 -42.61 -16.15
C HIS A 313 -4.99 -42.31 -16.87
N SER A 314 -4.80 -41.08 -17.36
CA SER A 314 -3.53 -40.64 -17.91
C SER A 314 -2.53 -40.30 -16.78
N GLN A 315 -1.24 -40.50 -17.05
CA GLN A 315 -0.14 -40.10 -16.16
C GLN A 315 0.53 -38.79 -16.62
N ASP A 316 -0.06 -38.11 -17.59
CA ASP A 316 0.46 -36.84 -18.09
C ASP A 316 0.38 -35.73 -17.02
N SER A 317 1.20 -34.70 -17.20
CA SER A 317 1.16 -33.48 -16.40
C SER A 317 1.15 -32.25 -17.30
N VAL A 318 0.62 -31.15 -16.77
CA VAL A 318 0.62 -29.85 -17.45
C VAL A 318 1.99 -29.21 -17.28
N ALA A 319 2.69 -29.00 -18.38
CA ALA A 319 3.91 -28.20 -18.40
C ALA A 319 3.60 -26.75 -18.82
N THR A 320 4.58 -25.84 -18.66
CA THR A 320 4.39 -24.40 -18.97
C THR A 320 4.06 -24.15 -20.44
N ASP A 321 4.61 -24.96 -21.35
CA ASP A 321 4.32 -24.94 -22.77
C ASP A 321 2.91 -25.42 -23.11
N ASP A 322 2.30 -26.28 -22.29
CA ASP A 322 0.87 -26.64 -22.39
C ASP A 322 -0.04 -25.55 -21.81
N LEU A 323 0.43 -24.83 -20.78
CA LEU A 323 -0.37 -23.83 -20.06
C LEU A 323 -0.72 -22.61 -20.91
N ILE A 324 0.19 -22.13 -21.77
CA ILE A 324 -0.06 -20.94 -22.60
C ILE A 324 -1.23 -21.18 -23.57
N PRO A 325 -1.25 -22.25 -24.39
CA PRO A 325 -2.40 -22.57 -25.25
C PRO A 325 -3.72 -22.75 -24.48
N LEU A 326 -3.69 -23.39 -23.30
CA LEU A 326 -4.86 -23.54 -22.43
C LEU A 326 -5.39 -22.18 -21.97
N LEU A 327 -4.50 -21.29 -21.54
CA LEU A 327 -4.86 -19.94 -21.11
C LEU A 327 -5.38 -19.08 -22.27
N VAL A 328 -4.80 -19.22 -23.47
CA VAL A 328 -5.32 -18.59 -24.69
C VAL A 328 -6.74 -19.05 -24.98
N HIS A 329 -7.03 -20.35 -24.85
CA HIS A 329 -8.40 -20.85 -25.01
C HIS A 329 -9.35 -20.20 -24.00
N VAL A 330 -8.95 -20.09 -22.73
CA VAL A 330 -9.73 -19.39 -21.68
C VAL A 330 -9.98 -17.93 -22.03
N MET A 331 -8.97 -17.20 -22.53
CA MET A 331 -9.10 -15.80 -22.96
C MET A 331 -10.02 -15.64 -24.18
N LEU A 332 -10.12 -16.65 -25.05
CA LEU A 332 -11.05 -16.64 -26.18
C LEU A 332 -12.51 -16.83 -25.71
N GLN A 333 -12.72 -17.54 -24.60
CA GLN A 333 -14.05 -17.79 -24.03
C GLN A 333 -14.52 -16.72 -23.03
N CYS A 334 -13.61 -15.93 -22.44
CA CYS A 334 -13.99 -14.88 -21.49
C CYS A 334 -14.73 -13.72 -22.18
N SER A 335 -15.52 -12.94 -21.44
CA SER A 335 -16.19 -11.71 -21.89
C SER A 335 -15.48 -10.42 -21.49
N LEU A 336 -14.35 -10.51 -20.79
CA LEU A 336 -13.54 -9.36 -20.36
C LEU A 336 -13.08 -8.50 -21.56
N LEU A 337 -13.30 -7.18 -21.48
CA LEU A 337 -12.99 -6.25 -22.57
C LEU A 337 -11.70 -5.45 -22.38
N THR A 338 -11.17 -5.41 -21.16
CA THR A 338 -10.06 -4.56 -20.70
C THR A 338 -8.83 -5.40 -20.33
N LEU A 339 -8.68 -6.58 -20.94
CA LEU A 339 -7.64 -7.55 -20.57
C LEU A 339 -6.23 -6.95 -20.66
N VAL A 340 -5.93 -6.22 -21.73
CA VAL A 340 -4.63 -5.60 -21.95
C VAL A 340 -4.43 -4.46 -20.93
N SER A 341 -5.45 -3.64 -20.69
CA SER A 341 -5.39 -2.59 -19.67
C SER A 341 -5.12 -3.16 -18.27
N ASN A 342 -5.81 -4.23 -17.87
CA ASN A 342 -5.59 -4.91 -16.59
C ASN A 342 -4.16 -5.44 -16.45
N LEU A 343 -3.61 -6.06 -17.50
CA LEU A 343 -2.23 -6.57 -17.48
C LEU A 343 -1.20 -5.44 -17.35
N ASN A 344 -1.36 -4.35 -18.10
CA ASN A 344 -0.44 -3.21 -18.00
C ASN A 344 -0.60 -2.48 -16.66
N TYR A 345 -1.80 -2.46 -16.08
CA TYR A 345 -2.04 -1.94 -14.73
C TYR A 345 -1.27 -2.74 -13.68
N MET A 346 -1.35 -4.07 -13.74
CA MET A 346 -0.59 -4.97 -12.85
C MET A 346 0.93 -4.80 -13.03
N GLU A 347 1.41 -4.79 -14.28
CA GLU A 347 2.84 -4.62 -14.58
C GLU A 347 3.37 -3.25 -14.10
N SER A 348 2.57 -2.20 -14.26
CA SER A 348 3.00 -0.81 -14.00
C SER A 348 2.82 -0.35 -12.56
N PHE A 349 1.95 -0.97 -11.75
CA PHE A 349 1.62 -0.47 -10.41
C PHE A 349 1.75 -1.52 -9.29
N ILE A 350 2.28 -2.70 -9.58
CA ILE A 350 2.83 -3.58 -8.53
C ILE A 350 4.25 -3.11 -8.21
N PHE A 351 4.48 -2.73 -6.95
CA PHE A 351 5.80 -2.27 -6.48
C PHE A 351 6.53 -3.32 -5.65
N CYS A 352 5.80 -4.31 -5.12
CA CYS A 352 6.42 -5.42 -4.42
C CYS A 352 7.23 -6.32 -5.38
N ASN A 353 8.32 -6.91 -4.88
CA ASN A 353 9.16 -7.76 -5.70
C ASN A 353 8.50 -9.13 -5.93
N ILE A 354 7.94 -9.32 -7.12
CA ILE A 354 7.30 -10.58 -7.54
C ILE A 354 8.17 -11.44 -8.46
N ALA A 355 9.37 -10.99 -8.87
CA ALA A 355 10.11 -11.57 -9.99
C ALA A 355 10.41 -13.09 -9.87
N ASN A 356 10.66 -13.57 -8.64
CA ASN A 356 10.98 -14.97 -8.36
C ASN A 356 9.84 -15.70 -7.63
N THR A 357 8.61 -15.25 -7.81
CA THR A 357 7.43 -15.80 -7.12
C THR A 357 6.43 -16.39 -8.12
N THR A 358 5.49 -17.19 -7.61
CA THR A 358 4.37 -17.70 -8.41
C THR A 358 3.54 -16.59 -9.05
N LEU A 359 3.44 -15.43 -8.41
CA LEU A 359 2.78 -14.24 -8.94
C LEU A 359 3.53 -13.67 -10.15
N GLY A 360 4.86 -13.61 -10.09
CA GLY A 360 5.70 -13.20 -11.22
C GLY A 360 5.56 -14.14 -12.41
N PHE A 361 5.58 -15.45 -12.16
CA PHE A 361 5.32 -16.46 -13.18
C PHE A 361 3.92 -16.32 -13.80
N THR A 362 2.90 -16.07 -12.98
CA THR A 362 1.52 -15.82 -13.42
C THR A 362 1.45 -14.63 -14.37
N LEU A 363 2.02 -13.48 -13.98
CA LEU A 363 2.00 -12.28 -14.80
C LEU A 363 2.69 -12.50 -16.15
N VAL A 364 3.87 -13.13 -16.16
CA VAL A 364 4.61 -13.44 -17.39
C VAL A 364 3.85 -14.42 -18.27
N THR A 365 3.21 -15.43 -17.70
CA THR A 365 2.41 -16.42 -18.44
C THR A 365 1.19 -15.78 -19.10
N PHE A 366 0.46 -14.93 -18.38
CA PHE A 366 -0.64 -14.14 -18.95
C PHE A 366 -0.16 -13.21 -20.06
N ARG A 367 1.00 -12.56 -19.88
CA ARG A 367 1.58 -11.69 -20.90
C ARG A 367 1.96 -12.46 -22.16
N ALA A 368 2.54 -13.64 -22.01
CA ALA A 368 2.87 -14.53 -23.11
C ALA A 368 1.60 -14.99 -23.86
N ALA A 369 0.52 -15.31 -23.15
CA ALA A 369 -0.77 -15.67 -23.77
C ALA A 369 -1.39 -14.52 -24.58
N VAL A 370 -1.35 -13.28 -24.09
CA VAL A 370 -1.81 -12.11 -24.86
C VAL A 370 -0.91 -11.84 -26.07
N GLN A 371 0.41 -12.00 -25.93
CA GLN A 371 1.32 -11.90 -27.08
C GLN A 371 1.09 -13.01 -28.12
N PHE A 372 0.71 -14.21 -27.68
CA PHE A 372 0.33 -15.30 -28.58
C PHE A 372 -0.92 -14.94 -29.38
N LEU A 373 -1.96 -14.38 -28.74
CA LEU A 373 -3.15 -13.86 -29.41
C LEU A 373 -2.80 -12.79 -30.44
N ASP A 374 -1.86 -11.90 -30.12
CA ASP A 374 -1.42 -10.85 -31.04
C ASP A 374 -0.41 -11.32 -32.11
N GLY A 375 0.04 -12.58 -32.02
CA GLY A 375 1.05 -13.13 -32.90
C GLY A 375 0.58 -13.22 -34.35
N ASP A 376 1.46 -12.78 -35.27
CA ASP A 376 1.27 -12.87 -36.72
C ASP A 376 0.90 -14.28 -37.22
N HIS A 377 1.35 -15.33 -36.53
CA HIS A 377 1.09 -16.71 -36.87
C HIS A 377 -0.38 -17.10 -36.59
N VAL A 378 -0.93 -16.69 -35.45
CA VAL A 378 -2.34 -16.87 -35.10
C VAL A 378 -3.21 -16.04 -36.05
N GLN A 379 -2.85 -14.79 -36.28
CA GLN A 379 -3.58 -13.90 -37.18
C GLN A 379 -3.58 -14.41 -38.63
N ARG A 380 -2.46 -14.84 -39.19
CA ARG A 380 -2.38 -15.31 -40.58
C ARG A 380 -2.95 -16.71 -40.81
N HIS A 381 -2.90 -17.58 -39.80
CA HIS A 381 -3.39 -18.95 -39.93
C HIS A 381 -4.92 -19.01 -39.85
N PHE A 382 -5.53 -18.15 -39.03
CA PHE A 382 -6.97 -18.21 -38.71
C PHE A 382 -7.80 -17.02 -39.23
N LEU A 383 -7.19 -15.91 -39.67
CA LEU A 383 -7.93 -14.73 -40.20
C LEU A 383 -7.83 -14.59 -41.73
N LYS A 384 -7.76 -15.70 -42.49
CA LYS A 384 -7.52 -15.67 -43.95
C LYS A 384 -8.57 -14.98 -44.83
N ASP A 385 -9.67 -14.47 -44.28
CA ASP A 385 -10.78 -13.91 -45.07
C ASP A 385 -11.04 -12.41 -44.83
N GLU A 386 -10.05 -11.55 -45.08
CA GLU A 386 -10.33 -10.13 -45.39
C GLU A 386 -9.39 -9.62 -46.50
N PRO A 387 -9.90 -9.02 -47.60
CA PRO A 387 -9.05 -8.35 -48.58
C PRO A 387 -8.37 -7.13 -47.93
N PRO A 388 -7.17 -6.73 -48.39
CA PRO A 388 -6.40 -5.68 -47.73
C PRO A 388 -7.17 -4.36 -47.75
N VAL A 389 -7.49 -3.83 -46.57
CA VAL A 389 -7.90 -2.44 -46.42
C VAL A 389 -6.71 -1.58 -46.82
N ILE A 390 -6.82 -0.95 -47.98
CA ILE A 390 -5.86 0.05 -48.45
C ILE A 390 -6.05 1.29 -47.58
N SER A 391 -5.26 1.42 -46.52
CA SER A 391 -5.05 2.70 -45.86
C SER A 391 -4.24 3.62 -46.80
N PRO A 392 -4.65 4.87 -47.03
CA PRO A 392 -3.89 5.78 -47.88
C PRO A 392 -2.56 6.13 -47.19
N ARG A 393 -1.47 5.50 -47.65
CA ARG A 393 -0.11 5.96 -47.34
C ARG A 393 0.06 7.35 -47.93
N ASN A 394 0.20 8.36 -47.05
CA ASN A 394 0.79 9.64 -47.40
C ASN A 394 2.17 9.41 -48.02
N ARG A 395 2.22 9.44 -49.35
CA ARG A 395 3.46 9.43 -50.12
C ARG A 395 3.95 10.88 -50.16
N VAL A 396 4.76 11.27 -49.17
CA VAL A 396 5.55 12.50 -49.28
C VAL A 396 6.64 12.22 -50.32
N LEU A 397 6.40 12.69 -51.54
CA LEU A 397 7.42 12.83 -52.57
C LEU A 397 8.40 13.90 -52.11
N VAL A 398 9.57 13.49 -51.61
CA VAL A 398 10.70 14.41 -51.44
C VAL A 398 11.35 14.61 -52.80
N SER A 399 10.98 15.69 -53.48
CA SER A 399 11.71 16.21 -54.64
C SER A 399 12.96 16.95 -54.15
N VAL A 400 14.14 16.43 -54.50
CA VAL A 400 15.44 17.08 -54.31
C VAL A 400 15.60 18.23 -55.31
N PRO A 401 15.92 19.47 -54.89
CA PRO A 401 16.44 20.47 -55.80
C PRO A 401 17.97 20.40 -55.87
N SER A 402 18.45 20.47 -57.12
CA SER A 402 19.84 20.50 -57.56
C SER A 402 20.65 21.68 -57.01
N ARG A 403 21.96 21.43 -56.89
CA ARG A 403 23.03 22.34 -56.45
C ARG A 403 23.29 23.53 -57.40
N SER A 404 23.50 24.71 -56.82
CA SER A 404 24.48 25.74 -57.22
C SER A 404 24.49 26.84 -56.14
N SER A 405 25.55 27.50 -55.67
CA SER A 405 27.02 27.42 -55.77
C SER A 405 27.58 28.47 -54.77
N PHE A 406 28.87 28.38 -54.43
CA PHE A 406 29.70 29.32 -53.62
C PHE A 406 29.55 29.33 -52.09
N ARG A 407 30.60 29.55 -51.29
CA ARG A 407 32.05 29.21 -51.27
C ARG A 407 32.48 29.58 -49.83
N ALA A 408 33.42 28.82 -49.29
CA ALA A 408 33.83 28.81 -47.88
C ALA A 408 34.44 30.12 -47.33
N SER A 409 34.36 30.31 -46.01
CA SER A 409 35.49 30.77 -45.20
C SER A 409 35.39 30.19 -43.79
N VAL A 410 36.47 29.53 -43.38
CA VAL A 410 36.75 28.96 -42.06
C VAL A 410 37.27 30.07 -41.15
N ILE A 411 36.87 30.11 -39.87
CA ILE A 411 37.68 30.45 -38.69
C ILE A 411 36.96 29.89 -37.45
N SER A 412 37.69 29.15 -36.63
CA SER A 412 37.41 28.85 -35.21
C SER A 412 38.65 29.33 -34.41
N PRO A 413 38.71 29.23 -33.08
CA PRO A 413 37.71 29.38 -32.01
C PRO A 413 38.14 30.47 -31.00
N GLU A 414 37.31 30.88 -30.04
CA GLU A 414 37.72 31.18 -28.65
C GLU A 414 36.54 31.62 -27.74
N ASP A 415 36.56 31.04 -26.54
CA ASP A 415 36.20 31.59 -25.23
C ASP A 415 34.79 32.11 -24.87
N SER A 416 34.25 31.39 -23.89
CA SER A 416 33.89 31.87 -22.54
C SER A 416 32.44 32.28 -22.23
N SER A 417 31.92 31.53 -21.25
CA SER A 417 31.07 31.91 -20.12
C SER A 417 29.89 32.88 -20.36
N TRP A 418 28.68 32.37 -20.13
CA TRP A 418 27.54 33.21 -19.79
C TRP A 418 27.06 32.91 -18.37
N ARG A 419 27.37 33.86 -17.48
CA ARG A 419 26.73 34.05 -16.18
C ARG A 419 25.38 34.74 -16.36
N GLU A 420 24.48 34.42 -15.44
CA GLU A 420 23.28 35.19 -15.10
C GLU A 420 23.56 36.68 -14.89
N ARG A 421 22.64 37.54 -15.34
CA ARG A 421 21.91 38.46 -14.45
C ARG A 421 20.77 39.20 -15.14
N SER A 422 19.71 39.30 -14.37
CA SER A 422 18.51 40.11 -14.51
C SER A 422 18.79 41.60 -14.75
N MET A 423 17.91 42.27 -15.49
CA MET A 423 17.74 43.73 -15.44
C MET A 423 16.26 44.11 -15.56
N THR A 424 15.90 45.11 -14.77
CA THR A 424 14.56 45.65 -14.48
C THR A 424 14.25 46.91 -15.30
N MET A 425 12.94 47.11 -15.58
CA MET A 425 12.19 48.37 -15.83
C MET A 425 12.59 49.16 -17.10
N SER A 426 11.69 49.74 -17.92
CA SER A 426 10.54 50.59 -17.60
C SER A 426 9.62 50.81 -18.82
N ASP A 427 8.47 51.44 -18.53
CA ASP A 427 7.57 52.25 -19.38
C ASP A 427 6.17 51.71 -19.70
N ALA A 428 5.19 52.38 -19.07
CA ALA A 428 3.77 52.38 -19.38
C ALA A 428 3.40 53.65 -20.18
N PRO A 429 2.19 53.70 -20.75
CA PRO A 429 1.38 54.90 -20.50
C PRO A 429 -0.11 54.64 -20.23
N SER A 430 -0.63 55.43 -19.26
CA SER A 430 -1.95 56.11 -19.19
C SER A 430 -3.26 55.32 -19.29
N LYS A 431 -4.39 55.69 -18.70
CA LYS A 431 -4.87 56.65 -17.68
C LYS A 431 -6.37 56.32 -17.57
N LYS A 432 -6.96 56.28 -16.37
CA LYS A 432 -8.31 56.83 -16.10
C LYS A 432 -8.52 56.96 -14.60
N THR A 433 -8.90 58.17 -14.22
CA THR A 433 -9.04 58.71 -12.87
C THR A 433 -10.51 58.75 -12.49
N VAL A 434 -10.88 58.36 -11.26
CA VAL A 434 -11.96 58.98 -10.47
C VAL A 434 -11.51 58.97 -9.00
N GLU A 435 -11.77 60.09 -8.33
CA GLU A 435 -11.19 60.59 -7.09
C GLU A 435 -12.20 60.45 -5.89
N PRO A 436 -12.01 61.03 -4.68
CA PRO A 436 -11.64 60.28 -3.47
C PRO A 436 -12.57 60.50 -2.24
N ASN A 437 -12.28 59.85 -1.10
CA ASN A 437 -12.55 60.45 0.21
C ASN A 437 -11.60 59.99 1.36
N ARG A 438 -10.74 60.93 1.75
CA ARG A 438 -10.19 61.35 3.06
C ARG A 438 -10.10 60.42 4.31
N LEU A 439 -8.82 60.27 4.75
CA LEU A 439 -8.19 60.56 6.07
C LEU A 439 -8.79 60.09 7.42
N MET A 440 -7.99 59.34 8.21
CA MET A 440 -7.13 59.77 9.36
C MET A 440 -6.35 58.53 9.91
N LYS A 441 -4.99 58.45 9.92
CA LYS A 441 -3.97 58.88 10.93
C LYS A 441 -4.42 58.62 12.39
N SER A 442 -3.66 58.04 13.34
CA SER A 442 -2.22 57.93 13.66
C SER A 442 -2.08 56.95 14.86
N GLY A 443 -1.07 56.07 14.99
CA GLY A 443 0.26 56.35 15.56
C GLY A 443 0.51 55.47 16.83
N PRO A 444 1.76 55.02 17.14
CA PRO A 444 2.05 53.97 18.13
C PRO A 444 2.71 54.48 19.43
N LEU A 445 2.80 53.63 20.47
CA LEU A 445 3.60 53.87 21.68
C LEU A 445 4.55 52.70 22.00
N SER A 446 5.73 53.07 22.48
CA SER A 446 6.87 52.27 22.92
C SER A 446 7.18 52.50 24.41
N THR A 447 8.26 51.87 24.90
CA THR A 447 8.98 52.00 26.19
C THR A 447 8.54 51.01 27.28
N SER A 448 9.40 50.39 28.11
CA SER A 448 10.80 50.66 28.47
C SER A 448 11.46 49.47 29.20
N THR A 449 12.79 49.49 29.12
CA THR A 449 13.87 48.68 29.70
C THR A 449 14.04 48.80 31.23
N THR A 450 14.61 47.80 31.90
CA THR A 450 15.52 48.00 33.06
C THR A 450 16.50 46.83 33.23
N SER A 451 17.76 47.15 33.51
CA SER A 451 18.90 46.25 33.77
C SER A 451 19.68 46.72 35.00
N LEU A 452 20.40 45.81 35.69
CA LEU A 452 21.55 45.99 36.63
C LEU A 452 21.89 44.58 37.20
N THR A 453 22.93 43.84 36.77
CA THR A 453 24.39 43.81 37.11
C THR A 453 24.82 43.37 38.52
N ASN A 454 25.51 42.22 38.60
CA ASN A 454 26.76 41.88 39.32
C ASN A 454 26.91 40.33 39.33
N GLY A 455 28.03 39.64 39.15
CA GLY A 455 29.47 39.95 39.12
C GLY A 455 30.21 38.78 39.79
N GLY A 456 31.04 38.03 39.06
CA GLY A 456 31.83 36.92 39.65
C GLY A 456 32.73 36.20 38.63
N LYS A 457 34.04 36.49 38.68
CA LYS A 457 35.11 35.92 37.84
C LYS A 457 35.63 34.60 38.42
N THR A 458 35.91 33.61 37.58
CA THR A 458 37.11 32.73 37.69
C THR A 458 37.57 32.27 36.31
N LYS A 459 38.90 32.31 36.10
CA LYS A 459 39.65 31.86 34.92
C LYS A 459 39.77 30.33 34.91
N SER A 460 39.77 29.68 33.74
CA SER A 460 40.77 28.66 33.38
C SER A 460 40.66 28.16 31.93
N THR A 461 41.77 28.30 31.20
CA THR A 461 42.32 27.40 30.17
C THR A 461 41.50 27.00 28.93
N ALA A 462 42.03 27.47 27.80
CA ALA A 462 41.75 27.06 26.43
C ALA A 462 42.11 25.59 26.13
N ARG A 463 41.24 24.93 25.36
CA ARG A 463 41.60 23.89 24.38
C ARG A 463 40.56 23.91 23.26
N SER A 464 41.03 24.23 22.06
CA SER A 464 40.26 24.21 20.81
C SER A 464 39.87 22.77 20.41
N PRO A 465 38.67 22.53 19.86
CA PRO A 465 38.41 21.39 18.99
C PRO A 465 38.61 21.77 17.51
N PRO A 466 39.02 20.82 16.66
CA PRO A 466 39.37 21.09 15.26
C PRO A 466 38.12 21.25 14.38
N GLN A 467 38.19 22.21 13.46
CA GLN A 467 37.33 22.31 12.29
C GLN A 467 37.61 21.14 11.34
N ILE A 468 36.59 20.37 10.99
CA ILE A 468 36.62 19.49 9.81
C ILE A 468 35.73 20.12 8.75
N LEU A 469 36.39 20.49 7.65
CA LEU A 469 35.81 21.02 6.43
C LEU A 469 34.80 20.04 5.82
N SER A 470 33.60 20.56 5.59
CA SER A 470 32.60 20.03 4.66
C SER A 470 33.10 20.10 3.21
N ARG A 471 33.25 18.94 2.56
CA ARG A 471 33.25 18.79 1.09
C ARG A 471 31.88 18.28 0.63
N PRO A 472 31.33 18.77 -0.50
CA PRO A 472 30.16 18.17 -1.14
C PRO A 472 30.57 16.88 -1.91
N PRO A 473 29.62 15.97 -2.19
CA PRO A 473 29.92 14.63 -2.66
C PRO A 473 30.32 14.58 -4.14
N ASP A 474 31.20 13.63 -4.44
CA ASP A 474 31.61 13.26 -5.80
C ASP A 474 30.40 12.71 -6.59
N VAL A 475 30.25 13.23 -7.81
CA VAL A 475 29.37 12.72 -8.85
C VAL A 475 29.92 11.38 -9.30
N ILE A 476 29.22 10.28 -8.98
CA ILE A 476 29.46 8.98 -9.60
C ILE A 476 28.51 8.90 -10.79
N ASP A 477 29.11 8.93 -11.98
CA ASP A 477 28.49 8.63 -13.26
C ASP A 477 28.18 7.12 -13.29
N LEU A 478 26.91 6.75 -13.14
CA LEU A 478 26.42 5.37 -13.32
C LEU A 478 25.61 5.32 -14.61
N ASP A 479 26.34 5.24 -15.71
CA ASP A 479 25.82 4.86 -17.02
C ASP A 479 25.63 3.33 -17.05
N THR A 480 24.62 2.83 -16.32
CA THR A 480 24.18 1.43 -16.40
C THR A 480 23.08 1.30 -17.44
N LYS A 481 23.47 0.93 -18.67
CA LYS A 481 22.56 0.35 -19.65
C LYS A 481 21.96 -0.94 -19.06
N GLU A 482 20.66 -0.92 -18.78
CA GLU A 482 19.91 -2.13 -18.48
C GLU A 482 19.97 -3.10 -19.68
N PRO A 483 20.11 -4.42 -19.45
CA PRO A 483 20.17 -5.39 -20.52
C PRO A 483 18.78 -5.54 -21.16
N SER A 484 18.72 -5.55 -22.50
CA SER A 484 17.47 -5.79 -23.21
C SER A 484 16.88 -7.16 -22.84
N ILE A 485 15.55 -7.29 -22.97
CA ILE A 485 14.79 -8.53 -22.70
C ILE A 485 15.41 -9.76 -23.38
N GLN A 486 16.04 -9.59 -24.54
CA GLN A 486 16.76 -10.64 -25.26
C GLN A 486 17.99 -11.19 -24.49
N SER A 487 18.66 -10.34 -23.71
CA SER A 487 19.79 -10.73 -22.86
C SER A 487 19.36 -11.51 -21.61
N LEU A 488 18.13 -11.30 -21.12
CA LEU A 488 17.56 -12.07 -20.01
C LEU A 488 17.11 -13.46 -20.46
N VAL A 489 16.47 -13.55 -21.62
CA VAL A 489 16.09 -14.84 -22.26
C VAL A 489 17.34 -15.69 -22.54
N ASN A 490 18.42 -15.09 -23.06
CA ASN A 490 19.67 -15.80 -23.34
C ASN A 490 20.42 -16.24 -22.06
N LYS A 491 20.23 -15.56 -20.92
CA LYS A 491 20.81 -15.98 -19.63
C LYS A 491 20.04 -17.15 -19.01
N LEU A 492 18.71 -17.16 -19.13
CA LEU A 492 17.88 -18.28 -18.66
C LEU A 492 18.18 -19.57 -19.46
N GLN A 493 18.34 -19.46 -20.78
CA GLN A 493 18.70 -20.62 -21.63
C GLN A 493 20.11 -21.18 -21.35
N ARG A 494 21.06 -20.35 -20.91
CA ARG A 494 22.43 -20.81 -20.53
C ARG A 494 22.51 -21.43 -19.14
N SER A 495 21.54 -21.16 -18.26
CA SER A 495 21.49 -21.79 -16.93
C SER A 495 20.91 -23.21 -16.96
N ALA A 496 20.08 -23.53 -17.97
CA ALA A 496 19.46 -24.84 -18.14
C ALA A 496 20.41 -25.92 -18.69
N THR A 497 21.58 -25.56 -19.22
CA THR A 497 22.55 -26.51 -19.79
C THR A 497 23.65 -26.95 -18.82
N TRP A 498 23.60 -26.57 -17.53
CA TRP A 498 24.59 -26.96 -16.52
C TRP A 498 24.15 -28.06 -15.55
N ASN A 499 22.98 -28.68 -15.77
CA ASN A 499 22.53 -29.89 -15.06
C ASN A 499 22.37 -31.07 -16.02
N SER A 500 23.43 -31.38 -16.77
CA SER A 500 23.58 -32.68 -17.43
C SER A 500 25.07 -33.01 -17.60
N SER A 501 25.71 -33.42 -16.51
CA SER A 501 26.91 -34.28 -16.48
C SER A 501 27.00 -34.94 -15.12
#